data_AF-A0A7C6EB56-F1
#
_entry.id   AF-A0A7C6EB56-F1
#
_cell.length_a   1.000
_cell.length_b   1.000
_cell.length_c   1.000
_cell.angle_alpha   90.00
_cell.angle_beta   90.00
_cell.angle_gamma   90.00
#
_symmetry.space_group_name_H-M   'P 1'
#
loop_
_entity.id
_entity.type
_entity.pdbx_description
1 polymer ?
#
loop_
_entity_poly.entity_id
_entity_poly.type
_entity_poly.pdbx_seq_one_letter_code
_entity_poly.pdbx_strand_id
1 'polypeptide(L)'
;ELAYALYEKLGLKPTKKNKTGFSTDSETLQQIDHPVSKLIIDYRTLTKLLSTYIEPFLNSVDRLNRIHTTFNQTLTLTGRLSSSNPNLQNLPIDNPFFNIREAIVSKEGYSLICADYSQIELRVLAGLSKDPILIDIFKKDLDIHTQTAVELFNILPETVDAHTRRVTKTINFGIIYGMGAQSLAKTLSITPQKASQYIQRYFERFSKAKEFIDQTLKEAKDLGYTQTYFNRRRYFENINSSNKKLSEFEKRAAVNAKIQGTAADIIKISMVKLDKALSGLDANIVLQIHDELLIECKDDLIEQVKLIVKDSMEKAVNFDVPLKVNIGVGKNWHEAKA
;
A
#
# COMPACT_ATOMS: atom_id res chain seq x y z
N GLU A 1 -21.40 24.07 6.99
CA GLU A 1 -22.31 23.76 8.10
C GLU A 1 -21.63 23.08 9.28
N LEU A 2 -21.07 21.87 9.15
CA LEU A 2 -20.44 21.19 10.29
C LEU A 2 -19.32 22.00 10.94
N ALA A 3 -18.41 22.60 10.16
CA ALA A 3 -17.34 23.43 10.69
C ALA A 3 -17.88 24.63 11.50
N TYR A 4 -18.97 25.25 11.03
CA TYR A 4 -19.66 26.33 11.74
C TYR A 4 -20.27 25.83 13.06
N ALA A 5 -20.95 24.69 13.04
CA ALA A 5 -21.51 24.09 14.26
C ALA A 5 -20.43 23.77 15.31
N LEU A 6 -19.29 23.21 14.88
CA LEU A 6 -18.20 22.86 15.79
C LEU A 6 -17.45 24.08 16.33
N TYR A 7 -17.05 25.00 15.46
CA TYR A 7 -16.10 26.05 15.83
C TYR A 7 -16.78 27.35 16.25
N GLU A 8 -17.95 27.67 15.69
CA GLU A 8 -18.66 28.91 16.03
C GLU A 8 -19.77 28.68 17.06
N LYS A 9 -20.62 27.66 16.89
CA LYS A 9 -21.70 27.39 17.87
C LYS A 9 -21.21 26.73 19.14
N LEU A 10 -20.37 25.70 19.04
CA LEU A 10 -19.83 24.98 20.20
C LEU A 10 -18.53 25.60 20.74
N GLY A 11 -17.96 26.59 20.04
CA GLY A 11 -16.74 27.30 20.49
C GLY A 11 -15.48 26.43 20.54
N LEU A 12 -15.45 25.31 19.82
CA LEU A 12 -14.28 24.43 19.79
C LEU A 12 -13.11 25.08 19.03
N LYS A 13 -11.87 24.81 19.45
CA LYS A 13 -10.69 25.39 18.80
C LYS A 13 -10.31 24.59 17.54
N PRO A 14 -10.27 25.21 16.35
CA PRO A 14 -9.83 24.52 15.13
C PRO A 14 -8.31 24.31 15.13
N THR A 15 -7.85 23.12 14.77
CA THR A 15 -6.41 22.79 14.71
C THR A 15 -5.82 22.94 13.30
N LYS A 16 -6.67 22.94 12.26
CA LYS A 16 -6.24 22.94 10.86
C LYS A 16 -7.20 23.75 9.99
N LYS A 17 -6.64 24.51 9.04
CA LYS A 17 -7.38 25.30 8.06
C LYS A 17 -6.96 24.91 6.65
N ASN A 18 -7.95 24.67 5.78
CA ASN A 18 -7.77 24.40 4.36
C ASN A 18 -8.19 25.64 3.54
N LYS A 19 -8.02 25.58 2.22
CA LYS A 19 -8.40 26.68 1.31
C LYS A 19 -9.88 27.11 1.45
N THR A 20 -10.76 26.18 1.82
CA THR A 20 -12.22 26.37 1.88
C THR A 20 -12.77 26.59 3.28
N GLY A 21 -11.92 26.62 4.32
CA GLY A 21 -12.35 26.82 5.71
C GLY A 21 -11.62 25.94 6.72
N PHE A 22 -12.11 25.90 7.95
CA PHE A 22 -11.55 25.02 8.99
C PHE A 22 -11.81 23.55 8.65
N SER A 23 -10.77 22.73 8.81
CA SER A 23 -10.86 21.30 8.52
C SER A 23 -11.83 20.63 9.48
N THR A 24 -12.52 19.60 9.00
CA THR A 24 -13.24 18.66 9.85
C THR A 24 -12.84 17.24 9.48
N ASP A 25 -11.65 17.02 8.90
CA ASP A 25 -11.17 15.67 8.57
C ASP A 25 -10.99 14.80 9.83
N SER A 26 -10.86 13.48 9.67
CA SER A 26 -10.78 12.55 10.81
C SER A 26 -9.59 12.85 11.73
N GLU A 27 -8.45 13.26 11.18
CA GLU A 27 -7.26 13.63 11.95
C GLU A 27 -7.53 14.87 12.83
N THR A 28 -8.20 15.88 12.27
CA THR A 28 -8.60 17.10 12.99
C THR A 28 -9.60 16.76 14.08
N LEU A 29 -10.61 15.92 13.79
CA LEU A 29 -11.62 15.52 14.78
C LEU A 29 -11.03 14.71 15.93
N GLN A 30 -10.05 13.85 15.67
CA GLN A 30 -9.35 13.06 16.71
C GLN A 30 -8.57 13.92 17.71
N GLN A 31 -8.19 15.14 17.32
CA GLN A 31 -7.49 16.09 18.20
C GLN A 31 -8.45 16.93 19.06
N ILE A 32 -9.76 16.85 18.80
CA ILE A 32 -10.77 17.59 19.54
C ILE A 32 -11.24 16.73 20.71
N ASP A 33 -10.88 17.14 21.92
CA ASP A 33 -11.33 16.53 23.18
C ASP A 33 -12.77 16.98 23.51
N HIS A 34 -13.75 16.42 22.80
CA HIS A 34 -15.16 16.66 23.02
C HIS A 34 -16.00 15.46 22.53
N PRO A 35 -17.02 14.99 23.26
CA PRO A 35 -17.80 13.79 22.87
C PRO A 35 -18.40 13.85 21.45
N VAL A 36 -18.76 15.05 20.98
CA VAL A 36 -19.26 15.27 19.62
C VAL A 36 -18.28 14.81 18.53
N SER A 37 -16.97 14.91 18.75
CA SER A 37 -15.97 14.53 17.75
C SER A 37 -16.04 13.03 17.48
N LYS A 38 -16.13 12.22 18.55
CA LYS A 38 -16.32 10.77 18.46
C LYS A 38 -17.62 10.41 17.74
N LEU A 39 -18.74 11.04 18.12
CA LEU A 39 -20.04 10.80 17.48
C LEU A 39 -20.02 11.11 15.97
N ILE A 40 -19.34 12.19 15.56
CA ILE A 40 -19.19 12.54 14.14
C ILE A 40 -18.32 11.50 13.41
N ILE A 41 -17.23 11.05 14.04
CA ILE A 41 -16.35 10.01 13.48
C ILE A 41 -17.14 8.71 13.29
N ASP A 42 -17.91 8.29 14.30
CA ASP A 42 -18.75 7.09 14.26
C ASP A 42 -19.82 7.21 13.17
N TYR A 43 -20.55 8.33 13.12
CA TYR A 43 -21.56 8.61 12.10
C TYR A 43 -20.97 8.52 10.69
N ARG A 44 -19.83 9.17 10.43
CA ARG A 44 -19.18 9.15 9.12
C ARG A 44 -18.66 7.76 8.75
N THR A 45 -18.17 7.01 9.73
CA THR A 45 -17.69 5.65 9.53
C THR A 45 -18.84 4.73 9.12
N LEU A 46 -19.96 4.78 9.85
CA LEU A 46 -21.17 4.01 9.53
C LEU A 46 -21.81 4.44 8.21
N THR A 47 -21.94 5.75 7.97
CA THR A 47 -22.49 6.29 6.73
C THR A 47 -21.64 5.85 5.54
N LYS A 48 -20.31 5.90 5.65
CA LYS A 48 -19.41 5.42 4.61
C LYS A 48 -19.56 3.91 4.39
N LEU A 49 -19.63 3.11 5.46
CA LEU A 49 -19.89 1.67 5.36
C LEU A 49 -21.16 1.39 4.56
N LEU A 50 -22.26 2.05 4.93
CA LEU A 50 -23.56 1.88 4.30
C LEU A 50 -23.53 2.32 2.84
N SER A 51 -23.21 3.59 2.58
CA SER A 51 -23.40 4.21 1.26
C SER A 51 -22.31 3.86 0.26
N THR A 52 -21.09 3.53 0.71
CA THR A 52 -19.95 3.25 -0.19
C THR A 52 -19.82 1.76 -0.48
N TYR A 53 -20.29 0.89 0.43
CA TYR A 53 -20.05 -0.54 0.31
C TYR A 53 -21.35 -1.37 0.40
N ILE A 54 -22.09 -1.29 1.51
CA ILE A 54 -23.26 -2.17 1.73
C ILE A 54 -24.33 -1.95 0.65
N GLU A 55 -24.81 -0.72 0.46
CA GLU A 55 -25.85 -0.43 -0.53
C GLU A 55 -25.38 -0.72 -1.97
N PRO A 56 -24.18 -0.28 -2.42
CA PRO A 56 -23.68 -0.67 -3.74
C PRO A 56 -23.57 -2.19 -3.94
N PHE A 57 -23.16 -2.94 -2.91
CA PHE A 57 -23.01 -4.39 -3.02
C PHE A 57 -24.36 -5.08 -3.16
N LEU A 58 -25.34 -4.72 -2.33
CA LEU A 58 -26.71 -5.23 -2.42
C LEU A 58 -27.36 -4.89 -3.77
N ASN A 59 -27.06 -3.72 -4.33
CA ASN A 59 -27.58 -3.31 -5.63
C ASN A 59 -26.85 -3.96 -6.83
N SER A 60 -25.65 -4.51 -6.63
CA SER A 60 -24.81 -5.09 -7.69
C SER A 60 -24.78 -6.63 -7.67
N VAL A 61 -25.43 -7.25 -6.70
CA VAL A 61 -25.42 -8.70 -6.54
C VAL A 61 -26.27 -9.37 -7.62
N ASP A 62 -25.75 -10.45 -8.20
CA ASP A 62 -26.49 -11.25 -9.18
C ASP A 62 -27.40 -12.29 -8.50
N ARG A 63 -28.15 -13.03 -9.32
CA ARG A 63 -29.06 -14.11 -8.87
C ARG A 63 -28.38 -15.27 -8.12
N LEU A 64 -27.05 -15.37 -8.19
CA LEU A 64 -26.24 -16.39 -7.53
C LEU A 64 -25.48 -15.82 -6.32
N ASN A 65 -25.88 -14.64 -5.83
CA ASN A 65 -25.22 -13.92 -4.74
C ASN A 65 -23.75 -13.55 -5.03
N ARG A 66 -23.38 -13.33 -6.30
CA ARG A 66 -22.04 -12.88 -6.69
C ARG A 66 -22.03 -11.40 -7.07
N ILE A 67 -20.92 -10.73 -6.73
CA ILE A 67 -20.65 -9.35 -7.12
C ILE A 67 -19.60 -9.38 -8.24
N HIS A 68 -19.90 -8.71 -9.35
CA HIS A 68 -19.01 -8.62 -10.50
C HIS A 68 -18.42 -7.22 -10.58
N THR A 69 -17.10 -7.10 -10.36
CA THR A 69 -16.38 -5.83 -10.51
C THR A 69 -15.79 -5.71 -11.91
N THR A 70 -15.48 -4.48 -12.32
CA THR A 70 -14.69 -4.19 -13.53
C THR A 70 -13.27 -3.79 -13.16
N PHE A 71 -12.28 -4.55 -13.62
CA PHE A 71 -10.86 -4.18 -13.51
C PHE A 71 -10.42 -3.33 -14.70
N ASN A 72 -10.15 -2.04 -14.47
CA ASN A 72 -9.65 -1.13 -15.50
C ASN A 72 -8.12 -1.24 -15.61
N GLN A 73 -7.64 -1.66 -16.77
CA GLN A 73 -6.22 -1.92 -17.03
C GLN A 73 -5.43 -0.68 -17.47
N THR A 74 -6.10 0.34 -18.00
CA THR A 74 -5.49 1.52 -18.66
C THR A 74 -5.75 2.85 -17.94
N LEU A 75 -6.24 2.81 -16.68
CA LEU A 75 -6.63 4.02 -15.95
C LEU A 75 -5.50 4.62 -15.08
N THR A 76 -4.64 3.79 -14.48
CA THR A 76 -3.64 4.27 -13.51
C THR A 76 -2.32 4.66 -14.18
N LEU A 77 -1.68 5.72 -13.67
CA LEU A 77 -0.38 6.20 -14.19
C LEU A 77 0.81 5.29 -13.86
N THR A 78 0.66 4.43 -12.86
CA THR A 78 1.71 3.50 -12.41
C THR A 78 1.52 2.08 -12.96
N GLY A 79 0.46 1.83 -13.73
CA GLY A 79 0.19 0.53 -14.32
C GLY A 79 -0.48 -0.49 -13.37
N ARG A 80 -0.88 -0.08 -12.15
CA ARG A 80 -1.78 -0.89 -11.31
C ARG A 80 -3.15 -1.08 -11.99
N LEU A 81 -3.82 -2.18 -11.71
CA LEU A 81 -5.25 -2.28 -11.99
C LEU A 81 -6.02 -1.36 -11.04
N SER A 82 -7.17 -0.87 -11.49
CA SER A 82 -8.17 -0.25 -10.62
C SER A 82 -9.48 -1.03 -10.72
N SER A 83 -10.27 -1.04 -9.65
CA SER A 83 -11.57 -1.72 -9.61
C SER A 83 -12.70 -0.67 -9.52
N SER A 84 -13.77 -0.89 -10.28
CA SER A 84 -14.96 -0.04 -10.31
C SER A 84 -16.23 -0.85 -10.53
N ASN A 85 -17.36 -0.30 -10.10
CA ASN A 85 -18.70 -0.86 -10.32
C ASN A 85 -18.88 -2.32 -9.84
N PRO A 86 -18.76 -2.61 -8.54
CA PRO A 86 -18.28 -1.75 -7.46
C PRO A 86 -16.75 -1.85 -7.27
N ASN A 87 -16.14 -0.93 -6.52
CA ASN A 87 -14.72 -1.02 -6.19
C ASN A 87 -14.47 -2.04 -5.07
N LEU A 88 -13.78 -3.14 -5.40
CA LEU A 88 -13.44 -4.21 -4.47
C LEU A 88 -11.99 -4.15 -3.98
N GLN A 89 -11.19 -3.18 -4.43
CA GLN A 89 -9.80 -3.02 -3.99
C GLN A 89 -9.64 -2.18 -2.73
N ASN A 90 -10.68 -1.46 -2.30
CA ASN A 90 -10.61 -0.50 -1.19
C ASN A 90 -11.52 -0.87 -0.01
N LEU A 91 -11.80 -2.17 0.18
CA LEU A 91 -12.59 -2.63 1.31
C LEU A 91 -11.82 -2.39 2.62
N PRO A 92 -12.47 -1.77 3.63
CA PRO A 92 -11.86 -1.57 4.94
C PRO A 92 -11.47 -2.92 5.53
N ILE A 93 -10.28 -2.96 6.13
CA ILE A 93 -9.72 -4.16 6.75
C ILE A 93 -10.23 -4.29 8.18
N ASP A 94 -10.16 -3.19 8.93
CA ASP A 94 -10.53 -3.13 10.34
C ASP A 94 -11.52 -1.98 10.49
N ASN A 95 -12.74 -2.30 10.92
CA ASN A 95 -13.75 -1.32 11.23
C ASN A 95 -14.36 -1.67 12.60
N PRO A 96 -14.54 -0.68 13.50
CA PRO A 96 -15.01 -0.96 14.86
C PRO A 96 -16.46 -1.47 14.93
N PHE A 97 -17.25 -1.33 13.86
CA PHE A 97 -18.66 -1.72 13.84
C PHE A 97 -18.90 -3.03 13.10
N PHE A 98 -18.33 -3.17 11.91
CA PHE A 98 -18.58 -4.32 11.05
C PHE A 98 -17.45 -4.51 10.03
N ASN A 99 -16.87 -5.71 9.98
CA ASN A 99 -15.89 -6.04 8.96
C ASN A 99 -16.57 -6.54 7.69
N ILE A 100 -16.69 -5.68 6.70
CA ILE A 100 -17.37 -6.03 5.45
C ILE A 100 -16.70 -7.18 4.67
N ARG A 101 -15.44 -7.52 4.98
CA ARG A 101 -14.78 -8.68 4.38
C ARG A 101 -15.37 -10.01 4.85
N GLU A 102 -16.05 -10.05 6.01
CA GLU A 102 -16.78 -11.24 6.48
C GLU A 102 -17.97 -11.58 5.58
N ALA A 103 -18.55 -10.58 4.89
CA ALA A 103 -19.65 -10.79 3.95
C ALA A 103 -19.20 -11.32 2.58
N ILE A 104 -17.88 -11.39 2.32
CA ILE A 104 -17.33 -11.96 1.09
C ILE A 104 -16.93 -13.40 1.38
N VAL A 105 -17.82 -14.33 1.05
CA VAL A 105 -17.71 -15.76 1.36
C VAL A 105 -17.37 -16.59 0.12
N SER A 106 -16.73 -17.75 0.32
CA SER A 106 -16.69 -18.78 -0.72
C SER A 106 -18.05 -19.47 -0.85
N LYS A 107 -18.30 -20.09 -2.01
CA LYS A 107 -19.44 -21.00 -2.17
C LYS A 107 -19.25 -22.30 -1.37
N GLU A 108 -20.34 -23.04 -1.16
CA GLU A 108 -20.33 -24.32 -0.42
C GLU A 108 -19.36 -25.34 -1.04
N GLY A 109 -18.57 -26.02 -0.19
CA GLY A 109 -17.50 -26.96 -0.60
C GLY A 109 -16.22 -26.30 -1.12
N TYR A 110 -16.10 -24.98 -1.03
CA TYR A 110 -14.94 -24.19 -1.47
C TYR A 110 -14.41 -23.33 -0.32
N SER A 111 -13.16 -22.89 -0.47
CA SER A 111 -12.49 -21.95 0.43
C SER A 111 -11.82 -20.83 -0.36
N LEU A 112 -11.65 -19.68 0.31
CA LEU A 112 -10.85 -18.57 -0.19
C LEU A 112 -9.40 -18.74 0.28
N ILE A 113 -8.47 -18.52 -0.65
CA ILE A 113 -7.03 -18.42 -0.39
C ILE A 113 -6.63 -16.98 -0.66
N CYS A 114 -6.11 -16.30 0.36
CA CYS A 114 -5.56 -14.95 0.24
C CYS A 114 -4.04 -15.06 0.17
N ALA A 115 -3.42 -14.49 -0.86
CA ALA A 115 -1.98 -14.50 -1.05
C ALA A 115 -1.47 -13.07 -1.24
N ASP A 116 -0.66 -12.58 -0.31
CA ASP A 116 -0.14 -11.21 -0.29
C ASP A 116 1.39 -11.21 -0.32
N TYR A 117 1.97 -10.36 -1.17
CA TYR A 117 3.42 -10.20 -1.18
C TYR A 117 3.91 -9.50 0.09
N SER A 118 4.82 -10.15 0.82
CA SER A 118 5.48 -9.53 1.96
C SER A 118 6.43 -8.40 1.51
N GLN A 119 5.98 -7.16 1.66
CA GLN A 119 6.80 -5.94 1.48
C GLN A 119 7.34 -5.79 0.05
N ILE A 120 6.50 -6.05 -0.97
CA ILE A 120 6.92 -6.10 -2.38
C ILE A 120 7.68 -4.85 -2.83
N GLU A 121 7.22 -3.64 -2.46
CA GLU A 121 7.84 -2.40 -2.93
C GLU A 121 9.27 -2.23 -2.37
N LEU A 122 9.55 -2.74 -1.17
CA LEU A 122 10.89 -2.71 -0.57
C LEU A 122 11.80 -3.79 -1.18
N ARG A 123 11.25 -4.96 -1.51
CA ARG A 123 11.99 -6.00 -2.25
C ARG A 123 12.29 -5.55 -3.67
N VAL A 124 11.35 -4.86 -4.33
CA VAL A 124 11.58 -4.22 -5.64
C VAL A 124 12.68 -3.17 -5.54
N LEU A 125 12.65 -2.30 -4.52
CA LEU A 125 13.73 -1.34 -4.31
C LEU A 125 15.09 -2.06 -4.18
N ALA A 126 15.18 -3.09 -3.33
CA ALA A 126 16.40 -3.87 -3.15
C ALA A 126 16.90 -4.51 -4.45
N GLY A 127 15.99 -5.10 -5.24
CA GLY A 127 16.32 -5.72 -6.53
C GLY A 127 16.77 -4.71 -7.59
N LEU A 128 16.14 -3.54 -7.66
CA LEU A 128 16.48 -2.49 -8.62
C LEU A 128 17.76 -1.73 -8.25
N SER A 129 17.93 -1.41 -6.96
CA SER A 129 19.09 -0.66 -6.48
C SER A 129 20.32 -1.54 -6.30
N LYS A 130 20.14 -2.86 -6.18
CA LYS A 130 21.19 -3.82 -5.85
C LYS A 130 21.94 -3.45 -4.56
N ASP A 131 21.21 -2.91 -3.60
CA ASP A 131 21.81 -2.49 -2.33
C ASP A 131 22.14 -3.73 -1.48
N PRO A 132 23.42 -3.97 -1.15
CA PRO A 132 23.83 -5.22 -0.50
C PRO A 132 23.20 -5.37 0.89
N ILE A 133 22.96 -4.28 1.61
CA ILE A 133 22.35 -4.33 2.94
C ILE A 133 20.87 -4.65 2.82
N LEU A 134 20.14 -4.01 1.90
CA LEU A 134 18.73 -4.35 1.66
C LEU A 134 18.57 -5.81 1.19
N ILE A 135 19.43 -6.27 0.29
CA ILE A 135 19.42 -7.65 -0.21
C ILE A 135 19.66 -8.62 0.96
N ASP A 136 20.67 -8.36 1.79
CA ASP A 136 21.00 -9.23 2.93
C ASP A 136 19.85 -9.31 3.96
N ILE A 137 19.23 -8.17 4.29
CA ILE A 137 18.04 -8.10 5.15
C ILE A 137 16.95 -9.05 4.65
N PHE A 138 16.64 -8.99 3.34
CA PHE A 138 15.57 -9.83 2.78
C PHE A 138 15.96 -11.29 2.57
N LYS A 139 17.23 -11.60 2.29
CA LYS A 139 17.73 -12.98 2.21
C LYS A 139 17.71 -13.68 3.56
N LYS A 140 17.93 -12.94 4.65
CA LYS A 140 17.86 -13.43 6.03
C LYS A 140 16.44 -13.37 6.62
N ASP A 141 15.45 -12.98 5.82
CA ASP A 141 14.05 -12.80 6.24
C ASP A 141 13.90 -11.87 7.46
N LEU A 142 14.79 -10.87 7.57
CA LEU A 142 14.76 -9.88 8.65
C LEU A 142 13.73 -8.80 8.36
N ASP A 143 13.15 -8.26 9.43
CA ASP A 143 12.23 -7.13 9.32
C ASP A 143 12.98 -5.82 9.07
N ILE A 144 12.91 -5.32 7.84
CA ILE A 144 13.53 -4.05 7.44
C ILE A 144 13.12 -2.87 8.34
N HIS A 145 11.88 -2.84 8.84
CA HIS A 145 11.44 -1.73 9.70
C HIS A 145 12.16 -1.74 11.05
N THR A 146 12.34 -2.93 11.62
CA THR A 146 13.13 -3.11 12.84
C THR A 146 14.60 -2.81 12.59
N GLN A 147 15.16 -3.29 11.48
CA GLN A 147 16.56 -3.03 11.12
C GLN A 147 16.84 -1.54 10.89
N THR A 148 15.92 -0.81 10.27
CA THR A 148 16.03 0.65 10.13
C THR A 148 15.86 1.35 11.49
N ALA A 149 14.97 0.88 12.36
CA ALA A 149 14.74 1.50 13.67
C ALA A 149 16.00 1.46 14.54
N VAL A 150 16.66 0.30 14.58
CA VAL A 150 17.94 0.08 15.26
C VAL A 150 18.99 1.10 14.80
N GLU A 151 19.10 1.30 13.48
CA GLU A 151 20.03 2.28 12.91
C GLU A 151 19.67 3.72 13.28
N LEU A 152 18.43 4.13 13.01
CA LEU A 152 18.02 5.52 13.10
C LEU A 152 17.98 6.01 14.55
N PHE A 153 17.50 5.16 15.45
CA PHE A 153 17.30 5.50 16.85
C PHE A 153 18.46 5.06 17.74
N ASN A 154 19.42 4.29 17.21
CA ASN A 154 20.55 3.74 17.97
C ASN A 154 20.07 2.97 19.21
N ILE A 155 19.14 2.05 18.99
CA ILE A 155 18.52 1.20 20.01
C ILE A 155 18.75 -0.28 19.69
N LEU A 156 18.60 -1.15 20.68
CA LEU A 156 18.76 -2.59 20.49
C LEU A 156 17.55 -3.19 19.75
N PRO A 157 17.72 -4.22 18.89
CA PRO A 157 16.62 -4.84 18.15
C PRO A 157 15.43 -5.29 19.02
N GLU A 158 15.73 -5.86 20.19
CA GLU A 158 14.76 -6.34 21.19
C GLU A 158 13.95 -5.22 21.87
N THR A 159 14.40 -3.97 21.76
CA THR A 159 13.70 -2.80 22.32
C THR A 159 12.77 -2.11 21.32
N VAL A 160 12.72 -2.60 20.08
CA VAL A 160 11.83 -2.06 19.05
C VAL A 160 10.40 -2.56 19.30
N ASP A 161 9.59 -1.71 19.90
CA ASP A 161 8.17 -2.00 20.11
C ASP A 161 7.31 -1.79 18.83
N ALA A 162 6.04 -2.20 18.89
CA ALA A 162 5.11 -2.10 17.76
C ALA A 162 4.88 -0.65 17.29
N HIS A 163 4.94 0.31 18.22
CA HIS A 163 4.79 1.73 17.91
C HIS A 163 6.00 2.25 17.13
N THR A 164 7.21 2.00 17.62
CA THR A 164 8.48 2.36 16.98
C THR A 164 8.58 1.74 15.60
N ARG A 165 8.23 0.45 15.47
CA ARG A 165 8.17 -0.24 14.17
C ARG A 165 7.20 0.43 13.20
N ARG A 166 6.00 0.80 13.65
CA ARG A 166 4.97 1.48 12.82
C ARG A 166 5.47 2.86 12.37
N VAL A 167 6.11 3.60 13.25
CA VAL A 167 6.73 4.88 12.93
C VAL A 167 7.81 4.68 11.87
N THR A 168 8.74 3.74 12.07
CA THR A 168 9.81 3.46 11.11
C THR A 168 9.29 2.96 9.77
N LYS A 169 8.18 2.21 9.73
CA LYS A 169 7.50 1.87 8.47
C LYS A 169 7.13 3.12 7.69
N THR A 170 6.51 4.11 8.33
CA THR A 170 6.20 5.40 7.70
C THR A 170 7.45 6.12 7.23
N ILE A 171 8.55 6.06 8.01
CA ILE A 171 9.84 6.64 7.62
C ILE A 171 10.38 5.94 6.36
N ASN A 172 10.45 4.61 6.32
CA ASN A 172 11.00 3.86 5.19
C ASN A 172 10.27 4.23 3.90
N PHE A 173 8.94 4.11 3.88
CA PHE A 173 8.16 4.48 2.69
C PHE A 173 8.28 5.97 2.38
N GLY A 174 8.30 6.83 3.41
CA GLY A 174 8.49 8.27 3.24
C GLY A 174 9.81 8.59 2.53
N ILE A 175 10.94 8.14 3.08
CA ILE A 175 12.28 8.43 2.56
C ILE A 175 12.45 7.83 1.16
N ILE A 176 11.98 6.61 0.93
CA ILE A 176 12.04 5.96 -0.40
C ILE A 176 11.30 6.77 -1.46
N TYR A 177 10.18 7.42 -1.09
CA TYR A 177 9.43 8.29 -2.01
C TYR A 177 9.81 9.77 -1.91
N GLY A 178 10.99 10.09 -1.40
CA GLY A 178 11.54 11.45 -1.40
C GLY A 178 10.87 12.39 -0.39
N MET A 179 10.41 11.88 0.75
CA MET A 179 10.00 12.71 1.88
C MET A 179 11.19 13.54 2.37
N GLY A 180 11.08 14.86 2.28
CA GLY A 180 12.09 15.79 2.79
C GLY A 180 12.05 15.96 4.31
N ALA A 181 13.11 16.52 4.88
CA ALA A 181 13.30 16.69 6.32
C ALA A 181 12.14 17.43 7.02
N GLN A 182 11.55 18.45 6.39
CA GLN A 182 10.40 19.18 6.93
C GLN A 182 9.16 18.28 7.12
N SER A 183 8.88 17.42 6.13
CA SER A 183 7.74 16.50 6.20
C SER A 183 7.99 15.39 7.22
N LEU A 184 9.22 14.85 7.25
CA LEU A 184 9.62 13.85 8.23
C LEU A 184 9.58 14.41 9.66
N ALA A 185 10.07 15.64 9.87
CA ALA A 185 10.02 16.34 11.15
C ALA A 185 8.59 16.47 11.68
N LYS A 186 7.65 16.85 10.81
CA LYS A 186 6.22 16.91 11.16
C LYS A 186 5.66 15.54 11.53
N THR A 187 5.94 14.51 10.73
CA THR A 187 5.47 13.14 10.99
C THR A 187 5.96 12.59 12.32
N LEU A 188 7.22 12.89 12.68
CA LEU A 188 7.86 12.39 13.89
C LEU A 188 7.73 13.33 15.09
N SER A 189 7.14 14.52 14.91
CA SER A 189 7.13 15.58 15.92
C SER A 189 8.53 15.92 16.47
N ILE A 190 9.52 16.02 15.58
CA ILE A 190 10.92 16.37 15.90
C ILE A 190 11.36 17.63 15.15
N THR A 191 12.57 18.13 15.43
CA THR A 191 13.14 19.27 14.70
C THR A 191 13.55 18.89 13.26
N PRO A 192 13.46 19.81 12.28
CA PRO A 192 13.96 19.59 10.92
C PRO A 192 15.43 19.16 10.87
N GLN A 193 16.26 19.66 11.79
CA GLN A 193 17.68 19.30 11.88
C GLN A 193 17.84 17.81 12.22
N LYS A 194 17.09 17.31 13.22
CA LYS A 194 17.11 15.89 13.61
C LYS A 194 16.56 15.00 12.50
N ALA A 195 15.51 15.44 11.81
CA ALA A 195 14.97 14.73 10.66
C ALA A 195 15.99 14.64 9.50
N SER A 196 16.74 15.71 9.21
CA SER A 196 17.82 15.68 8.21
C SER A 196 18.90 14.66 8.59
N GLN A 197 19.29 14.58 9.86
CA GLN A 197 20.26 13.58 10.34
C GLN A 197 19.75 12.15 10.14
N TYR A 198 18.46 11.89 10.38
CA TYR A 198 17.86 10.58 10.11
C TYR A 198 17.87 10.22 8.63
N ILE A 199 17.52 11.15 7.75
CA ILE A 199 17.58 10.91 6.30
C ILE A 199 19.03 10.64 5.86
N GLN A 200 19.99 11.38 6.40
CA GLN A 200 21.40 11.19 6.11
C GLN A 200 21.87 9.79 6.53
N ARG A 201 21.66 9.39 7.79
CA ARG A 201 22.01 8.06 8.29
C ARG A 201 21.35 6.94 7.51
N TYR A 202 20.07 7.12 7.15
CA TYR A 202 19.35 6.16 6.32
C TYR A 202 20.07 5.90 5.00
N PHE A 203 20.47 6.96 4.29
CA PHE A 203 21.14 6.81 3.00
C PHE A 203 22.64 6.52 3.10
N GLU A 204 23.30 6.80 4.23
CA GLU A 204 24.64 6.30 4.52
C GLU A 204 24.61 4.77 4.63
N ARG A 205 23.59 4.22 5.31
CA ARG A 205 23.35 2.78 5.40
C ARG A 205 22.91 2.16 4.07
N PHE A 206 21.98 2.78 3.35
CA PHE A 206 21.45 2.27 2.08
C PHE A 206 21.97 3.08 0.89
N SER A 207 23.28 3.12 0.72
CA SER A 207 23.97 3.99 -0.24
C SER A 207 23.62 3.67 -1.69
N LYS A 208 23.47 2.40 -2.05
CA LYS A 208 23.07 2.00 -3.41
C LYS A 208 21.60 2.31 -3.67
N ALA A 209 20.74 2.26 -2.65
CA ALA A 209 19.37 2.76 -2.77
C ALA A 209 19.34 4.27 -3.06
N LYS A 210 20.24 5.06 -2.43
CA LYS A 210 20.39 6.49 -2.74
C LYS A 210 20.85 6.71 -4.18
N GLU A 211 21.89 6.01 -4.62
CA GLU A 211 22.41 6.09 -6.00
C GLU A 211 21.30 5.78 -7.03
N PHE A 212 20.48 4.75 -6.77
CA PHE A 212 19.34 4.39 -7.61
C PHE A 212 18.30 5.52 -7.68
N ILE A 213 17.96 6.14 -6.55
CA ILE A 213 17.03 7.26 -6.50
C ILE A 213 17.57 8.45 -7.30
N ASP A 214 18.83 8.84 -7.05
CA ASP A 214 19.49 9.95 -7.75
C ASP A 214 19.55 9.72 -9.25
N GLN A 215 19.88 8.49 -9.68
CA GLN A 215 19.92 8.11 -11.09
C GLN A 215 18.52 8.13 -11.72
N THR A 216 17.49 7.70 -10.98
CA THR A 216 16.10 7.74 -11.46
C THR A 216 15.60 9.17 -11.62
N LEU A 217 15.97 10.08 -10.72
CA LEU A 217 15.67 11.50 -10.83
C LEU A 217 16.39 12.16 -12.00
N LYS A 218 17.64 11.76 -12.26
CA LYS A 218 18.39 12.20 -13.43
C LYS A 218 17.73 11.72 -14.73
N GLU A 219 17.40 10.43 -14.83
CA GLU A 219 16.67 9.83 -15.94
C GLU A 219 15.36 10.60 -16.23
N ALA A 220 14.57 10.88 -15.19
CA ALA A 220 13.31 11.61 -15.32
C ALA A 220 13.49 13.03 -15.88
N LYS A 221 14.55 13.75 -15.46
CA LYS A 221 14.84 15.11 -15.95
C LYS A 221 15.38 15.13 -17.37
N ASP A 222 16.26 14.19 -17.70
CA ASP A 222 16.95 14.13 -18.99
C ASP A 222 16.01 13.61 -20.09
N LEU A 223 15.17 12.61 -19.78
CA LEU A 223 14.29 11.95 -20.76
C LEU A 223 12.83 12.42 -20.70
N GLY A 224 12.41 13.08 -19.61
CA GLY A 224 11.01 13.45 -19.37
C GLY A 224 10.12 12.26 -18.95
N TYR A 225 10.69 11.09 -18.70
CA TYR A 225 9.97 9.90 -18.21
C TYR A 225 10.87 8.99 -17.37
N THR A 226 10.26 8.06 -16.63
CA THR A 226 10.96 6.91 -16.03
C THR A 226 10.37 5.61 -16.54
N GLN A 227 11.15 4.52 -16.49
CA GLN A 227 10.68 3.19 -16.87
C GLN A 227 10.73 2.18 -15.72
N THR A 228 9.75 1.26 -15.66
CA THR A 228 9.80 0.09 -14.76
C THR A 228 10.84 -0.92 -15.23
N TYR A 229 11.12 -1.95 -14.42
CA TYR A 229 11.97 -3.07 -14.81
C TYR A 229 11.56 -3.72 -16.14
N PHE A 230 10.25 -3.71 -16.43
CA PHE A 230 9.66 -4.29 -17.64
C PHE A 230 9.35 -3.24 -18.71
N ASN A 231 10.05 -2.09 -18.69
CA ASN A 231 10.00 -1.03 -19.70
C ASN A 231 8.67 -0.24 -19.79
N ARG A 232 7.77 -0.34 -18.80
CA ARG A 232 6.58 0.53 -18.75
C ARG A 232 7.00 1.96 -18.44
N ARG A 233 6.58 2.92 -19.26
CA ARG A 233 6.92 4.34 -19.13
C ARG A 233 5.86 5.13 -18.37
N ARG A 234 6.30 6.13 -17.61
CA ARG A 234 5.47 7.24 -17.14
C ARG A 234 6.17 8.56 -17.44
N TYR A 235 5.47 9.48 -18.08
CA TYR A 235 5.97 10.80 -18.47
C TYR A 235 5.69 11.85 -17.40
N PHE A 236 6.56 12.87 -17.32
CA PHE A 236 6.56 13.92 -16.31
C PHE A 236 6.80 15.30 -16.97
N GLU A 237 5.71 16.00 -17.27
CA GLU A 237 5.74 17.26 -18.02
C GLU A 237 6.37 18.42 -17.23
N ASN A 238 6.30 18.37 -15.90
CA ASN A 238 6.70 19.45 -15.01
C ASN A 238 7.95 19.13 -14.18
N ILE A 239 8.69 18.07 -14.52
CA ILE A 239 9.87 17.61 -13.78
C ILE A 239 10.94 18.69 -13.73
N ASN A 240 11.04 19.49 -14.81
CA ASN A 240 11.93 20.62 -14.99
C ASN A 240 11.24 21.99 -14.79
N SER A 241 10.00 22.01 -14.25
CA SER A 241 9.26 23.25 -14.03
C SER A 241 9.98 24.18 -13.05
N SER A 242 9.98 25.48 -13.35
CA SER A 242 10.45 26.53 -12.43
C SER A 242 9.60 26.62 -11.16
N ASN A 243 8.36 26.11 -11.21
CA ASN A 243 7.52 25.94 -10.03
C ASN A 243 8.05 24.78 -9.16
N LYS A 244 8.81 25.14 -8.12
CA LYS A 244 9.42 24.17 -7.19
C LYS A 244 8.42 23.17 -6.61
N LYS A 245 7.19 23.58 -6.25
CA LYS A 245 6.21 22.65 -5.68
C LYS A 245 5.80 21.57 -6.66
N LEU A 246 5.66 21.94 -7.93
CA LEU A 246 5.24 21.05 -9.01
C LEU A 246 6.40 20.12 -9.41
N SER A 247 7.60 20.66 -9.59
CA SER A 247 8.81 19.87 -9.88
C SER A 247 9.13 18.87 -8.75
N GLU A 248 9.05 19.28 -7.47
CA GLU A 248 9.27 18.37 -6.33
C GLU A 248 8.17 17.31 -6.18
N PHE A 249 6.94 17.59 -6.64
CA PHE A 249 5.90 16.58 -6.71
C PHE A 249 6.22 15.53 -7.77
N GLU A 250 6.61 15.94 -8.98
CA GLU A 250 6.93 15.01 -10.05
C GLU A 250 8.22 14.22 -9.81
N LYS A 251 9.23 14.79 -9.14
CA LYS A 251 10.42 14.05 -8.70
C LYS A 251 10.05 12.87 -7.79
N ARG A 252 9.19 13.10 -6.80
CA ARG A 252 8.68 12.03 -5.92
C ARG A 252 7.85 11.01 -6.70
N ALA A 253 7.03 11.49 -7.64
CA ALA A 253 6.23 10.64 -8.49
C ALA A 253 7.07 9.76 -9.43
N ALA A 254 8.23 10.25 -9.90
CA ALA A 254 9.17 9.54 -10.76
C ALA A 254 9.78 8.32 -10.05
N VAL A 255 10.30 8.52 -8.85
CA VAL A 255 10.84 7.42 -8.03
C VAL A 255 9.74 6.41 -7.69
N ASN A 256 8.58 6.90 -7.25
CA ASN A 256 7.45 6.04 -6.93
C ASN A 256 6.96 5.24 -8.14
N ALA A 257 6.88 5.84 -9.33
CA ALA A 257 6.42 5.16 -10.54
C ALA A 257 7.31 3.97 -10.91
N LYS A 258 8.63 4.11 -10.77
CA LYS A 258 9.58 3.03 -11.07
C LYS A 258 9.42 1.84 -10.12
N ILE A 259 9.29 2.11 -8.81
CA ILE A 259 9.14 1.08 -7.77
C ILE A 259 7.74 0.45 -7.82
N GLN A 260 6.70 1.27 -7.66
CA GLN A 260 5.31 0.82 -7.63
C GLN A 260 4.88 0.20 -8.96
N GLY A 261 5.34 0.77 -10.09
CA GLY A 261 5.03 0.22 -11.41
C GLY A 261 5.71 -1.11 -11.64
N THR A 262 6.94 -1.31 -11.17
CA THR A 262 7.58 -2.62 -11.22
C THR A 262 6.83 -3.64 -10.35
N ALA A 263 6.37 -3.27 -9.15
CA ALA A 263 5.51 -4.14 -8.33
C ALA A 263 4.18 -4.48 -9.04
N ALA A 264 3.57 -3.51 -9.73
CA ALA A 264 2.37 -3.70 -10.53
C ALA A 264 2.59 -4.62 -11.75
N ASP A 265 3.77 -4.55 -12.38
CA ASP A 265 4.14 -5.45 -13.46
C ASP A 265 4.38 -6.87 -12.92
N ILE A 266 5.03 -7.02 -11.76
CA ILE A 266 5.25 -8.31 -11.10
C ILE A 266 3.93 -9.01 -10.80
N ILE A 267 2.99 -8.37 -10.10
CA ILE A 267 1.70 -9.01 -9.76
C ILE A 267 0.93 -9.42 -11.02
N LYS A 268 1.00 -8.66 -12.11
CA LYS A 268 0.38 -9.02 -13.39
C LYS A 268 1.03 -10.25 -14.02
N ILE A 269 2.35 -10.37 -13.97
CA ILE A 269 3.07 -11.56 -14.41
C ILE A 269 2.67 -12.76 -13.54
N SER A 270 2.55 -12.57 -12.23
CA SER A 270 2.09 -13.61 -11.30
C SER A 270 0.69 -14.08 -11.62
N MET A 271 -0.25 -13.17 -11.91
CA MET A 271 -1.61 -13.52 -12.33
C MET A 271 -1.61 -14.39 -13.58
N VAL A 272 -0.85 -14.03 -14.62
CA VAL A 272 -0.78 -14.81 -15.86
C VAL A 272 -0.12 -16.17 -15.65
N LYS A 273 0.91 -16.25 -14.80
CA LYS A 273 1.55 -17.52 -14.43
C LYS A 273 0.59 -18.42 -13.64
N LEU A 274 -0.10 -17.84 -12.66
CA LEU A 274 -1.03 -18.53 -11.79
C LEU A 274 -2.24 -19.06 -12.56
N ASP A 275 -2.87 -18.22 -13.40
CA ASP A 275 -3.99 -18.61 -14.25
C ASP A 275 -3.67 -19.84 -15.11
N LYS A 276 -2.49 -19.84 -15.75
CA LYS A 276 -2.00 -21.00 -16.52
C LYS A 276 -1.77 -22.22 -15.65
N ALA A 277 -1.20 -22.04 -14.45
CA ALA A 277 -0.86 -23.14 -13.54
C ALA A 277 -2.09 -23.74 -12.84
N LEU A 278 -3.20 -23.01 -12.74
CA LEU A 278 -4.49 -23.51 -12.23
C LEU A 278 -5.33 -24.18 -13.32
N SER A 279 -4.94 -24.11 -14.58
CA SER A 279 -5.68 -24.70 -15.70
C SER A 279 -5.96 -26.19 -15.46
N GLY A 280 -7.23 -26.59 -15.51
CA GLY A 280 -7.69 -27.96 -15.24
C GLY A 280 -7.99 -28.26 -13.77
N LEU A 281 -7.73 -27.34 -12.85
CA LEU A 281 -8.16 -27.43 -11.46
C LEU A 281 -9.45 -26.63 -11.23
N ASP A 282 -10.19 -27.02 -10.20
CA ASP A 282 -11.37 -26.27 -9.75
C ASP A 282 -10.96 -25.15 -8.78
N ALA A 283 -10.21 -24.18 -9.34
CA ALA A 283 -9.62 -23.06 -8.64
C ALA A 283 -9.51 -21.85 -9.57
N ASN A 284 -9.92 -20.67 -9.11
CA ASN A 284 -9.94 -19.45 -9.93
C ASN A 284 -9.46 -18.24 -9.14
N ILE A 285 -8.71 -17.36 -9.80
CA ILE A 285 -8.41 -16.01 -9.27
C ILE A 285 -9.72 -15.21 -9.28
N VAL A 286 -10.17 -14.74 -8.11
CA VAL A 286 -11.41 -13.99 -7.94
C VAL A 286 -11.15 -12.49 -7.91
N LEU A 287 -10.13 -12.04 -7.19
CA LEU A 287 -9.78 -10.62 -7.06
C LEU A 287 -8.27 -10.41 -7.07
N GLN A 288 -7.87 -9.24 -7.55
CA GLN A 288 -6.55 -8.67 -7.34
C GLN A 288 -6.67 -7.35 -6.59
N ILE A 289 -5.97 -7.25 -5.46
CA ILE A 289 -6.00 -6.09 -4.56
C ILE A 289 -4.57 -5.61 -4.33
N HIS A 290 -4.10 -4.67 -5.16
CA HIS A 290 -2.73 -4.15 -5.09
C HIS A 290 -1.65 -5.23 -5.26
N ASP A 291 -1.12 -5.77 -4.17
CA ASP A 291 -0.12 -6.84 -4.11
C ASP A 291 -0.68 -8.18 -3.60
N GLU A 292 -1.99 -8.21 -3.35
CA GLU A 292 -2.76 -9.38 -2.89
C GLU A 292 -3.57 -10.01 -4.04
N LEU A 293 -3.65 -11.34 -4.05
CA LEU A 293 -4.57 -12.15 -4.86
C LEU A 293 -5.52 -12.91 -3.96
N LEU A 294 -6.80 -12.94 -4.33
CA LEU A 294 -7.81 -13.79 -3.72
C LEU A 294 -8.20 -14.89 -4.71
N ILE A 295 -8.08 -16.14 -4.29
CA ILE A 295 -8.38 -17.33 -5.09
C ILE A 295 -9.52 -18.07 -4.41
N GLU A 296 -10.50 -18.56 -5.17
CA GLU A 296 -11.55 -19.46 -4.68
C GLU A 296 -11.28 -20.85 -5.26
N CYS A 297 -11.16 -21.87 -4.42
CA CYS A 297 -10.88 -23.25 -4.83
C CYS A 297 -11.65 -24.28 -4.02
N LYS A 298 -11.86 -25.46 -4.61
CA LYS A 298 -12.52 -26.58 -3.95
C LYS A 298 -11.70 -27.05 -2.74
N ASP A 299 -12.39 -27.42 -1.65
CA ASP A 299 -11.75 -27.69 -0.35
C ASP A 299 -10.67 -28.79 -0.39
N ASP A 300 -10.87 -29.81 -1.21
CA ASP A 300 -9.91 -30.92 -1.39
C ASP A 300 -8.64 -30.52 -2.17
N LEU A 301 -8.63 -29.35 -2.82
CA LEU A 301 -7.50 -28.84 -3.61
C LEU A 301 -6.66 -27.78 -2.89
N ILE A 302 -7.02 -27.38 -1.67
CA ILE A 302 -6.40 -26.23 -0.96
C ILE A 302 -4.87 -26.34 -0.92
N GLU A 303 -4.32 -27.47 -0.46
CA GLU A 303 -2.86 -27.61 -0.31
C GLU A 303 -2.12 -27.60 -1.65
N GLN A 304 -2.71 -28.19 -2.70
CA GLN A 304 -2.16 -28.14 -4.05
C GLN A 304 -2.17 -26.71 -4.59
N VAL A 305 -3.28 -25.99 -4.43
CA VAL A 305 -3.44 -24.62 -4.92
C VAL A 305 -2.50 -23.67 -4.17
N LYS A 306 -2.31 -23.82 -2.85
CA LYS A 306 -1.34 -23.02 -2.07
C LYS A 306 0.08 -23.11 -2.62
N LEU A 307 0.54 -24.31 -2.97
CA LEU A 307 1.87 -24.52 -3.55
C LEU A 307 1.98 -23.84 -4.93
N ILE A 308 0.96 -23.98 -5.78
CA ILE A 308 0.91 -23.34 -7.10
C ILE A 308 0.91 -21.81 -6.99
N VAL A 309 0.11 -21.26 -6.07
CA VAL A 309 0.04 -19.81 -5.79
C VAL A 309 1.39 -19.28 -5.34
N LYS A 310 2.01 -19.95 -4.35
CA LYS A 310 3.32 -19.57 -3.83
C LYS A 310 4.38 -19.58 -4.93
N ASP A 311 4.44 -20.66 -5.70
CA ASP A 311 5.42 -20.79 -6.80
C ASP A 311 5.23 -19.71 -7.88
N SER A 312 3.99 -19.52 -8.32
CA SER A 312 3.64 -18.56 -9.39
C SER A 312 3.99 -17.13 -9.02
N MET A 313 3.76 -16.77 -7.74
CA MET A 313 4.02 -15.43 -7.23
C MET A 313 5.49 -15.22 -6.84
N GLU A 314 6.12 -16.14 -6.09
CA GLU A 314 7.51 -15.96 -5.64
C GLU A 314 8.51 -16.04 -6.80
N LYS A 315 8.19 -16.78 -7.88
CA LYS A 315 9.02 -16.89 -9.10
C LYS A 315 8.56 -15.97 -10.23
N ALA A 316 7.76 -14.95 -9.92
CA ALA A 316 7.24 -14.01 -10.93
C ALA A 316 8.36 -13.26 -11.67
N VAL A 317 9.41 -12.88 -10.96
CA VAL A 317 10.60 -12.17 -11.46
C VAL A 317 11.87 -12.78 -10.86
N ASN A 318 12.99 -12.68 -11.57
CA ASN A 318 14.29 -13.10 -11.06
C ASN A 318 15.07 -11.88 -10.55
N PHE A 319 15.01 -11.64 -9.25
CA PHE A 319 15.84 -10.66 -8.55
C PHE A 319 16.87 -11.36 -7.66
N ASP A 320 17.94 -10.65 -7.31
CA ASP A 320 18.92 -11.11 -6.31
C ASP A 320 18.33 -11.18 -4.89
N VAL A 321 17.10 -10.70 -4.71
CA VAL A 321 16.30 -10.74 -3.48
C VAL A 321 15.10 -11.67 -3.68
N PRO A 322 14.87 -12.65 -2.77
CA PRO A 322 13.70 -13.52 -2.88
C PRO A 322 12.42 -12.71 -2.69
N LEU A 323 11.41 -12.97 -3.52
CA LEU A 323 10.04 -12.57 -3.21
C LEU A 323 9.45 -13.55 -2.20
N LYS A 324 8.61 -13.06 -1.29
CA LYS A 324 7.95 -13.87 -0.27
C LYS A 324 6.46 -13.58 -0.29
N VAL A 325 5.65 -14.62 -0.21
CA VAL A 325 4.18 -14.52 -0.17
C VAL A 325 3.67 -15.11 1.14
N ASN A 326 2.81 -14.36 1.81
CA ASN A 326 2.04 -14.84 2.96
C ASN A 326 0.71 -15.38 2.44
N ILE A 327 0.31 -16.57 2.88
CA ILE A 327 -0.91 -17.23 2.43
C ILE A 327 -1.78 -17.57 3.64
N GLY A 328 -3.04 -17.15 3.60
CA GLY A 328 -4.10 -17.53 4.54
C GLY A 328 -5.26 -18.20 3.80
N VAL A 329 -6.08 -18.94 4.55
CA VAL A 329 -7.22 -19.71 4.04
C VAL A 329 -8.41 -19.53 4.97
N GLY A 330 -9.59 -19.33 4.41
CA GLY A 330 -10.80 -19.13 5.20
C GLY A 330 -12.07 -19.31 4.37
N LYS A 331 -13.22 -19.36 5.06
CA LYS A 331 -14.54 -19.42 4.41
C LYS A 331 -15.05 -18.04 4.00
N ASN A 332 -14.49 -16.99 4.58
CA ASN A 332 -14.67 -15.61 4.15
C ASN A 332 -13.33 -14.89 4.02
N TRP A 333 -13.34 -13.72 3.37
CA TRP A 333 -12.11 -12.97 3.09
C TRP A 333 -11.45 -12.45 4.39
N HIS A 334 -12.21 -12.19 5.45
CA HIS A 334 -11.60 -11.81 6.72
C HIS A 334 -10.77 -12.94 7.33
N GLU A 335 -11.31 -14.16 7.38
CA GLU A 335 -10.63 -15.36 7.86
C GLU A 335 -9.44 -15.76 6.98
N ALA A 336 -9.59 -15.61 5.66
CA ALA A 336 -8.55 -15.99 4.71
C ALA A 336 -7.33 -15.07 4.76
N LYS A 337 -7.40 -13.91 5.43
CA LYS A 337 -6.32 -12.94 5.45
C LYS A 337 -5.06 -13.51 6.13
N ALA A 338 -3.94 -13.44 5.41
CA ALA A 338 -2.64 -14.00 5.79
C ALA A 338 -1.89 -13.22 6.88
#